data_AF-A0A662ACH4-F1
#
_entry.id   AF-A0A662ACH4-F1
#
_cell.length_a   1.000
_cell.length_b   1.000
_cell.length_c   1.000
_cell.angle_alpha   90.00
_cell.angle_beta   90.00
_cell.angle_gamma   90.00
#
_symmetry.space_group_name_H-M   'P 1'
#
loop_
_entity.id
_entity.type
_entity.pdbx_description
1 polymer ?
#
loop_
_entity_poly.entity_id
_entity_poly.type
_entity_poly.pdbx_seq_one_letter_code
_entity_poly.pdbx_strand_id
1 'polypeptide(L)'
;MSKHGTIRRYTLEIEKIRRGQFPSFQEIKNYLFDHGFEIGDRTIQRDIEQIRFEFGIEITYSKNKNGYFIDYENSINIESFFRFLEIVNTAELLTESLKESKDALKHISFDTGGGLKGIENLKPLLKAIKDSRKISFNHFNFHTNKTRKYSLKPYLLKEYQNRWYVVGLIGNLREFRTFGIDRIEDLEVKPETFKVDHKLNPIDMFEKTIGLVYSYNTLQNVILSFTPTQGKYIKTLPLHTS
;
A
#
# COMPACT_ATOMS: atom_id res chain seq x y z
N MET A 1 -13.03 2.92 21.42
CA MET A 1 -12.75 3.70 20.19
C MET A 1 -13.00 2.84 18.97
N SER A 2 -13.55 3.42 17.90
CA SER A 2 -13.67 2.72 16.61
C SER A 2 -12.28 2.44 16.03
N LYS A 3 -12.15 1.45 15.15
CA LYS A 3 -10.88 1.18 14.43
C LYS A 3 -10.36 2.41 13.67
N HIS A 4 -11.25 3.30 13.24
CA HIS A 4 -10.91 4.53 12.51
C HIS A 4 -10.20 5.54 13.42
N GLY A 5 -10.71 5.77 14.64
CA GLY A 5 -10.08 6.72 15.58
C GLY A 5 -8.68 6.29 16.03
N THR A 6 -8.38 4.99 16.04
CA THR A 6 -7.02 4.50 16.31
C THR A 6 -6.06 4.83 15.16
N ILE A 7 -6.44 4.60 13.89
CA ILE A 7 -5.55 4.87 12.76
C ILE A 7 -5.29 6.37 12.61
N ARG A 8 -6.31 7.23 12.79
CA ARG A 8 -6.11 8.69 12.79
C ARG A 8 -5.07 9.11 13.82
N ARG A 9 -5.12 8.50 15.00
CA ARG A 9 -4.14 8.77 16.06
C ARG A 9 -2.73 8.36 15.65
N TYR A 10 -2.55 7.21 14.99
CA TYR A 10 -1.25 6.83 14.43
C TYR A 10 -0.75 7.84 13.41
N THR A 11 -1.63 8.34 12.54
CA THR A 11 -1.28 9.41 11.58
C THR A 11 -0.76 10.64 12.32
N LEU A 12 -1.47 11.12 13.34
CA LEU A 12 -1.08 12.31 14.10
C LEU A 12 0.22 12.13 14.89
N GLU A 13 0.43 10.96 15.52
CA GLU A 13 1.69 10.61 16.20
C GLU A 13 2.86 10.63 15.21
N ILE A 14 2.72 9.96 14.07
CA ILE A 14 3.73 9.91 13.02
C ILE A 14 4.00 11.30 12.44
N GLU A 15 2.97 12.08 12.16
CA GLU A 15 3.11 13.46 11.68
C GLU A 15 3.90 14.33 12.67
N LYS A 16 3.58 14.23 13.97
CA LYS A 16 4.24 14.99 15.02
C LYS A 16 5.72 14.61 15.13
N ILE A 17 6.02 13.32 15.04
CA ILE A 17 7.40 12.80 15.14
C ILE A 17 8.21 13.10 13.87
N ARG A 18 7.61 12.93 12.68
CA ARG A 18 8.28 13.07 11.37
C ARG A 18 8.69 14.50 11.05
N ARG A 19 8.05 15.53 11.63
CA ARG A 19 8.44 16.94 11.46
C ARG A 19 9.85 17.26 11.98
N GLY A 20 10.59 16.27 12.50
CA GLY A 20 12.05 16.35 12.70
C GLY A 20 12.46 17.06 13.98
N GLN A 21 11.56 17.18 14.96
CA GLN A 21 11.76 18.01 16.15
C GLN A 21 11.97 17.22 17.44
N PHE A 22 12.20 15.89 17.37
CA PHE A 22 12.32 15.03 18.56
C PHE A 22 11.27 15.39 19.63
N PRO A 23 9.95 15.35 19.34
CA PRO A 23 8.96 15.76 20.31
C PRO A 23 9.03 14.87 21.55
N SER A 24 8.97 15.50 22.71
CA SER A 24 8.80 14.83 23.99
C SER A 24 7.44 14.11 24.06
N PHE A 25 7.31 13.19 25.02
CA PHE A 25 6.05 12.50 25.27
C PHE A 25 4.89 13.47 25.52
N GLN A 26 5.14 14.54 26.27
CA GLN A 26 4.13 15.54 26.59
C GLN A 26 3.72 16.35 25.36
N GLU A 27 4.65 16.66 24.45
CA GLU A 27 4.33 17.36 23.20
C GLU A 27 3.50 16.50 22.26
N ILE A 28 3.76 15.20 22.20
CA ILE A 28 2.92 14.25 21.45
C ILE A 28 1.51 14.22 22.06
N LYS A 29 1.42 14.07 23.38
CA LYS A 29 0.14 14.05 24.10
C LYS A 29 -0.68 15.33 23.90
N ASN A 30 -0.05 16.50 24.03
CA ASN A 30 -0.71 17.78 23.80
C ASN A 30 -1.18 17.92 22.35
N TYR A 31 -0.35 17.52 21.38
CA TYR A 31 -0.73 17.53 19.97
C TYR A 31 -1.96 16.65 19.71
N LEU A 32 -2.03 15.47 20.31
CA LEU A 32 -3.19 14.59 20.20
C LEU A 32 -4.44 15.21 20.86
N PHE A 33 -4.30 15.83 22.02
CA PHE A 33 -5.38 16.53 22.71
C PHE A 33 -5.94 17.67 21.86
N ASP A 34 -5.08 18.49 21.24
CA ASP A 34 -5.46 19.59 20.35
C ASP A 34 -6.24 19.10 19.11
N HIS A 35 -6.06 17.83 18.72
CA HIS A 35 -6.79 17.16 17.64
C HIS A 35 -7.96 16.29 18.14
N GLY A 36 -8.43 16.51 19.37
CA GLY A 36 -9.63 15.89 19.93
C GLY A 36 -9.42 14.52 20.57
N PHE A 37 -8.18 14.09 20.81
CA PHE A 37 -7.88 12.84 21.51
C PHE A 37 -7.46 13.08 22.96
N GLU A 38 -8.44 13.04 23.87
CA GLU A 38 -8.19 13.05 25.31
C GLU A 38 -7.88 11.62 25.80
N ILE A 39 -6.60 11.25 25.78
CA ILE A 39 -6.14 9.89 26.12
C ILE A 39 -5.03 9.90 27.18
N GLY A 40 -4.98 8.81 27.95
CA GLY A 40 -3.93 8.58 28.93
C GLY A 40 -2.63 8.07 28.33
N ASP A 41 -1.54 8.20 29.09
CA ASP A 41 -0.18 7.90 28.65
C ASP A 41 0.00 6.45 28.17
N ARG A 42 -0.67 5.50 28.85
CA ARG A 42 -0.66 4.09 28.49
C ARG A 42 -1.21 3.83 27.08
N THR A 43 -2.14 4.67 26.61
CA THR A 43 -2.71 4.53 25.26
C THR A 43 -1.65 4.89 24.23
N ILE A 44 -1.00 6.05 24.37
CA ILE A 44 0.07 6.52 23.47
C ILE A 44 1.24 5.52 23.45
N GLN A 45 1.64 5.00 24.61
CA GLN A 45 2.67 3.96 24.68
C GLN A 45 2.28 2.71 23.89
N ARG A 46 1.04 2.24 24.05
CA ARG A 46 0.52 1.09 23.31
C ARG A 46 0.43 1.37 21.80
N ASP A 47 0.12 2.60 21.41
CA ASP A 47 0.05 3.01 20.01
C ASP A 47 1.45 2.97 19.37
N ILE A 48 2.46 3.52 20.04
CA ILE A 48 3.87 3.41 19.64
C ILE A 48 4.30 1.94 19.51
N GLU A 49 3.92 1.09 20.46
CA GLU A 49 4.20 -0.35 20.39
C GLU A 49 3.48 -1.02 19.22
N GLN A 50 2.21 -0.70 18.96
CA GLN A 50 1.46 -1.25 17.84
C GLN A 50 2.02 -0.80 16.49
N ILE A 51 2.40 0.48 16.36
CA ILE A 51 3.09 1.01 15.18
C ILE A 51 4.39 0.23 14.92
N ARG A 52 5.15 -0.07 15.98
CA ARG A 52 6.36 -0.89 15.90
C ARG A 52 6.07 -2.33 15.48
N PHE A 53 5.22 -3.05 16.22
CA PHE A 53 5.05 -4.50 16.05
C PHE A 53 4.16 -4.88 14.86
N GLU A 54 3.12 -4.10 14.56
CA GLU A 54 2.19 -4.42 13.47
C GLU A 54 2.65 -3.88 12.11
N PHE A 55 3.32 -2.72 12.11
CA PHE A 55 3.70 -2.02 10.88
C PHE A 55 5.21 -1.97 10.63
N GLY A 56 6.04 -2.38 11.60
CA GLY A 56 7.50 -2.44 11.45
C GLY A 56 8.17 -1.07 11.47
N ILE A 57 7.55 -0.07 12.09
CA ILE A 57 8.07 1.29 12.15
C ILE A 57 8.70 1.54 13.52
N GLU A 58 10.02 1.71 13.52
CA GLU A 58 10.81 1.85 14.74
C GLU A 58 10.76 3.29 15.26
N ILE A 59 9.83 3.55 16.19
CA ILE A 59 9.74 4.83 16.92
C ILE A 59 10.56 4.74 18.20
N THR A 60 11.66 5.49 18.28
CA THR A 60 12.64 5.39 19.37
C THR A 60 12.80 6.72 20.11
N TYR A 61 13.07 6.66 21.41
CA TYR A 61 13.36 7.84 22.22
C TYR A 61 14.87 8.13 22.24
N SER A 62 15.24 9.35 21.85
CA SER A 62 16.60 9.86 21.97
C SER A 62 16.78 10.61 23.28
N LYS A 63 17.56 10.05 24.21
CA LYS A 63 17.92 10.72 25.47
C LYS A 63 18.69 12.03 25.23
N ASN A 64 19.55 12.08 24.21
CA ASN A 64 20.36 13.26 23.90
C ASN A 64 19.53 14.42 23.35
N LYS A 65 18.41 14.12 22.69
CA LYS A 65 17.49 15.13 22.12
C LYS A 65 16.21 15.29 22.94
N ASN A 66 16.08 14.54 24.04
CA ASN A 66 14.91 14.51 24.92
C ASN A 66 13.56 14.24 24.22
N GLY A 67 13.54 13.41 23.18
CA GLY A 67 12.28 13.09 22.50
C GLY A 67 12.34 11.99 21.45
N TYR A 68 11.19 11.74 20.83
CA TYR A 68 10.96 10.61 19.93
C TYR A 68 11.33 10.92 18.49
N PHE A 69 11.84 9.92 17.77
CA PHE A 69 12.12 9.99 16.34
C PHE A 69 11.81 8.65 15.68
N ILE A 70 11.62 8.67 14.36
CA ILE A 70 11.52 7.45 13.56
C ILE A 70 12.94 7.05 13.16
N ASP A 71 13.33 5.84 13.53
CA ASP A 71 14.58 5.23 13.08
C ASP A 71 14.36 4.62 11.70
N TYR A 72 14.69 5.39 10.66
CA TYR A 72 14.51 5.00 9.26
C TYR A 72 15.36 3.79 8.86
N GLU A 73 16.52 3.61 9.49
CA GLU A 73 17.45 2.51 9.16
C GLU A 73 16.93 1.17 9.66
N ASN A 74 16.32 1.16 10.85
CA ASN A 74 15.76 -0.06 11.46
C ASN A 74 14.29 -0.30 11.12
N SER A 75 13.59 0.69 10.54
CA SER A 75 12.20 0.53 10.10
C SER A 75 12.12 -0.28 8.80
N ILE A 76 11.04 -1.06 8.65
CA ILE A 76 10.76 -1.84 7.44
C ILE A 76 9.47 -1.33 6.81
N ASN A 77 9.40 -1.27 5.47
CA ASN A 77 8.21 -0.86 4.72
C ASN A 77 7.67 0.56 5.05
N ILE A 78 8.55 1.48 5.47
CA ILE A 78 8.16 2.81 5.92
C ILE A 78 7.36 3.62 4.89
N GLU A 79 7.79 3.59 3.63
CA GLU A 79 7.09 4.27 2.54
C GLU A 79 5.69 3.68 2.32
N SER A 80 5.56 2.36 2.34
CA SER A 80 4.27 1.67 2.20
C SER A 80 3.32 2.03 3.35
N PHE A 81 3.84 2.15 4.58
CA PHE A 81 3.05 2.57 5.73
C PHE A 81 2.61 4.03 5.61
N PHE A 82 3.49 4.94 5.20
CA PHE A 82 3.11 6.34 4.97
C PHE A 82 2.05 6.50 3.89
N ARG A 83 2.16 5.76 2.78
CA ARG A 83 1.13 5.74 1.74
C ARG A 83 -0.20 5.18 2.27
N PHE A 84 -0.16 4.18 3.14
CA PHE A 84 -1.35 3.68 3.83
C PHE A 84 -2.01 4.76 4.71
N LEU A 85 -1.21 5.47 5.53
CA LEU A 85 -1.72 6.56 6.37
C LEU A 85 -2.33 7.70 5.55
N GLU A 86 -1.70 8.07 4.42
CA GLU A 86 -2.22 9.06 3.48
C GLU A 86 -3.61 8.69 2.98
N ILE A 87 -3.79 7.45 2.51
CA ILE A 87 -5.09 6.93 2.04
C ILE A 87 -6.15 7.02 3.15
N VAL A 88 -5.82 6.58 4.36
CA VAL A 88 -6.77 6.59 5.47
C VAL A 88 -7.13 8.02 5.88
N ASN A 89 -6.15 8.92 5.95
CA ASN A 89 -6.37 10.32 6.29
C ASN A 89 -7.25 11.02 5.25
N THR A 90 -6.97 10.84 3.95
CA THR A 90 -7.81 11.38 2.88
C THR A 90 -9.23 10.83 2.95
N ALA A 91 -9.41 9.51 3.16
CA ALA A 91 -10.73 8.91 3.29
C ALA A 91 -11.52 9.47 4.48
N GLU A 92 -10.84 9.74 5.61
CA GLU A 92 -11.45 10.34 6.78
C GLU A 92 -11.89 11.78 6.54
N LEU A 93 -11.00 12.63 6.01
CA LEU A 93 -11.32 14.03 5.68
C LEU A 93 -12.51 14.13 4.73
N LEU A 94 -12.51 13.30 3.68
CA LEU A 94 -13.64 13.22 2.76
C LEU A 94 -14.91 12.79 3.51
N THR A 95 -14.83 11.75 4.34
CA THR A 95 -15.98 11.27 5.12
C THR A 95 -16.56 12.35 6.05
N GLU A 96 -15.71 13.17 6.68
CA GLU A 96 -16.13 14.31 7.50
C GLU A 96 -16.89 15.34 6.67
N SER A 97 -16.31 15.81 5.55
CA SER A 97 -16.97 16.75 4.65
C SER A 97 -18.30 16.22 4.09
N LEU A 98 -18.38 14.91 3.82
CA LEU A 98 -19.61 14.28 3.33
C LEU A 98 -20.71 14.15 4.41
N LYS A 99 -20.32 14.05 5.68
CA LYS A 99 -21.27 14.08 6.80
C LYS A 99 -21.85 15.48 7.02
N GLU A 100 -21.04 16.51 6.80
CA GLU A 100 -21.46 17.91 6.91
C GLU A 100 -22.44 18.31 5.81
N SER A 101 -22.22 17.84 4.57
CA SER A 101 -23.14 18.08 3.46
C SER A 101 -23.14 16.94 2.46
N LYS A 102 -24.34 16.38 2.20
CA LYS A 102 -24.54 15.37 1.14
C LYS A 102 -24.23 15.92 -0.26
N ASP A 103 -24.30 17.25 -0.43
CA ASP A 103 -23.99 17.90 -1.70
C ASP A 103 -22.48 18.04 -1.95
N ALA A 104 -21.63 17.81 -0.94
CA ALA A 104 -20.18 17.84 -1.11
C ALA A 104 -19.69 16.87 -2.20
N LEU A 105 -20.34 15.72 -2.38
CA LEU A 105 -20.03 14.78 -3.48
C LEU A 105 -20.20 15.39 -4.87
N LYS A 106 -21.12 16.35 -5.06
CA LYS A 106 -21.34 17.01 -6.36
C LYS A 106 -20.16 17.88 -6.78
N HIS A 107 -19.30 18.23 -5.84
CA HIS A 107 -18.11 19.06 -6.05
C HIS A 107 -16.83 18.23 -6.18
N ILE A 108 -16.92 16.90 -6.17
CA ILE A 108 -15.79 15.99 -6.32
C ILE A 108 -15.94 15.22 -7.63
N SER A 109 -14.94 15.33 -8.51
CA SER A 109 -14.84 14.52 -9.72
C SER A 109 -13.80 13.43 -9.50
N PHE A 110 -14.25 12.17 -9.46
CA PHE A 110 -13.35 11.02 -9.39
C PHE A 110 -12.98 10.57 -10.81
N ASP A 111 -11.69 10.42 -11.05
CA ASP A 111 -11.12 10.11 -12.37
C ASP A 111 -11.47 8.69 -12.87
N THR A 112 -11.86 7.77 -11.98
CA THR A 112 -12.12 6.36 -12.32
C THR A 112 -13.45 5.84 -11.78
N GLY A 113 -14.28 5.28 -12.67
CA GLY A 113 -15.41 4.41 -12.32
C GLY A 113 -14.98 2.94 -12.23
N GLY A 114 -15.52 2.18 -11.28
CA GLY A 114 -15.33 0.71 -11.16
C GLY A 114 -14.50 0.20 -9.98
N GLY A 115 -14.06 1.10 -9.09
CA GLY A 115 -13.07 0.81 -8.04
C GLY A 115 -13.45 -0.20 -6.94
N LEU A 116 -14.64 -0.80 -6.95
CA LEU A 116 -15.04 -1.79 -5.94
C LEU A 116 -14.98 -3.24 -6.40
N LYS A 117 -14.95 -3.50 -7.72
CA LYS A 117 -14.99 -4.87 -8.23
C LYS A 117 -13.69 -5.60 -7.90
N GLY A 118 -13.77 -6.75 -7.24
CA GLY A 118 -12.62 -7.58 -6.90
C GLY A 118 -11.89 -7.16 -5.61
N ILE A 119 -12.31 -6.08 -4.93
CA ILE A 119 -11.73 -5.68 -3.64
C ILE A 119 -11.90 -6.80 -2.60
N GLU A 120 -13.02 -7.53 -2.67
CA GLU A 120 -13.30 -8.69 -1.83
C GLU A 120 -12.21 -9.77 -1.92
N ASN A 121 -11.48 -9.83 -3.04
CA ASN A 121 -10.38 -10.76 -3.26
C ASN A 121 -9.07 -10.34 -2.57
N LEU A 122 -8.91 -9.08 -2.16
CA LEU A 122 -7.65 -8.60 -1.58
C LEU A 122 -7.25 -9.39 -0.32
N LYS A 123 -8.19 -9.51 0.62
CA LYS A 123 -7.94 -10.21 1.89
C LYS A 123 -7.56 -11.69 1.71
N PRO A 124 -8.32 -12.52 0.95
CA PRO A 124 -7.93 -13.91 0.73
C PRO A 124 -6.62 -14.04 -0.07
N LEU A 125 -6.34 -13.15 -1.03
CA LEU A 125 -5.08 -13.15 -1.78
C LEU A 125 -3.88 -12.80 -0.89
N LEU A 126 -3.98 -11.76 -0.06
CA LEU A 126 -2.93 -11.42 0.93
C LEU A 126 -2.65 -12.58 1.87
N LYS A 127 -3.71 -13.25 2.36
CA LYS A 127 -3.57 -14.43 3.21
C LYS A 127 -2.85 -15.56 2.47
N ALA A 128 -3.24 -15.84 1.22
CA ALA A 128 -2.60 -16.89 0.42
C ALA A 128 -1.12 -16.61 0.16
N ILE A 129 -0.74 -15.36 -0.09
CA ILE A 129 0.66 -14.94 -0.25
C ILE A 129 1.42 -15.16 1.06
N LYS A 130 0.91 -14.62 2.18
CA LYS A 130 1.56 -14.73 3.50
C LYS A 130 1.75 -16.18 3.93
N ASP A 131 0.73 -17.00 3.73
CA ASP A 131 0.73 -18.41 4.15
C ASP A 131 1.36 -19.33 3.09
N SER A 132 1.88 -18.79 1.98
CA SER A 132 2.44 -19.54 0.86
C SER A 132 1.50 -20.64 0.32
N ARG A 133 0.21 -20.33 0.23
CA ARG A 133 -0.84 -21.24 -0.25
C ARG A 133 -1.13 -21.02 -1.72
N LYS A 134 -1.38 -22.11 -2.45
CA LYS A 134 -1.85 -22.04 -3.84
C LYS A 134 -3.25 -21.44 -3.88
N ILE A 135 -3.60 -20.84 -5.00
CA ILE A 135 -4.96 -20.38 -5.28
C ILE A 135 -5.43 -20.95 -6.61
N SER A 136 -6.74 -21.12 -6.76
CA SER A 136 -7.38 -21.33 -8.06
C SER A 136 -8.50 -20.35 -8.29
N PHE A 137 -8.67 -19.91 -9.53
CA PHE A 137 -9.68 -18.95 -9.92
C PHE A 137 -9.97 -19.02 -11.41
N ASN A 138 -11.12 -18.49 -11.80
CA ASN A 138 -11.45 -18.16 -13.18
C ASN A 138 -11.03 -16.71 -13.45
N HIS A 139 -10.43 -16.44 -14.61
CA HIS A 139 -10.05 -15.07 -14.99
C HIS A 139 -10.42 -14.75 -16.43
N PHE A 140 -11.11 -13.62 -16.60
CA PHE A 140 -11.51 -13.10 -17.90
C PHE A 140 -10.35 -12.36 -18.59
N ASN A 141 -9.97 -12.80 -19.79
CA ASN A 141 -8.95 -12.16 -20.61
C ASN A 141 -9.57 -11.17 -21.60
N PHE A 142 -9.21 -9.89 -21.51
CA PHE A 142 -9.71 -8.82 -22.38
C PHE A 142 -9.24 -8.92 -23.83
N HIS A 143 -8.08 -9.51 -24.12
CA HIS A 143 -7.60 -9.67 -25.49
C HIS A 143 -8.33 -10.78 -26.22
N THR A 144 -8.64 -11.89 -25.53
CA THR A 144 -9.24 -13.07 -26.15
C THR A 144 -10.74 -13.19 -25.92
N ASN A 145 -11.33 -12.35 -25.06
CA ASN A 145 -12.72 -12.45 -24.59
C ASN A 145 -13.10 -13.85 -24.10
N LYS A 146 -12.18 -14.49 -23.37
CA LYS A 146 -12.36 -15.85 -22.84
C LYS A 146 -12.02 -15.90 -21.37
N THR A 147 -12.84 -16.61 -20.61
CA THR A 147 -12.55 -16.99 -19.23
C THR A 147 -11.74 -18.28 -19.24
N ARG A 148 -10.67 -18.32 -18.45
CA ARG A 148 -9.87 -19.53 -18.23
C ARG A 148 -9.66 -19.76 -16.74
N LYS A 149 -9.62 -21.04 -16.36
CA LYS A 149 -9.27 -21.45 -15.00
C LYS A 149 -7.75 -21.49 -14.84
N TYR A 150 -7.26 -20.94 -13.74
CA TYR A 150 -5.85 -20.91 -13.39
C TYR A 150 -5.63 -21.55 -12.01
N SER A 151 -4.44 -22.13 -11.85
CA SER A 151 -3.86 -22.44 -10.53
C SER A 151 -2.56 -21.67 -10.41
N LEU A 152 -2.46 -20.84 -9.37
CA LEU A 152 -1.38 -19.89 -9.16
C LEU A 152 -0.69 -20.15 -7.82
N LYS A 153 0.63 -20.01 -7.81
CA LYS A 153 1.44 -19.81 -6.60
C LYS A 153 1.62 -18.30 -6.45
N PRO A 154 0.84 -17.58 -5.62
CA PRO A 154 0.86 -16.12 -5.55
C PRO A 154 2.06 -15.62 -4.74
N TYR A 155 2.74 -14.58 -5.22
CA TYR A 155 3.94 -14.00 -4.59
C TYR A 155 3.75 -12.54 -4.17
N LEU A 156 2.96 -11.77 -4.91
CA LEU A 156 2.83 -10.33 -4.71
C LEU A 156 1.43 -9.84 -5.08
N LEU A 157 0.92 -8.87 -4.34
CA LEU A 157 -0.15 -7.98 -4.79
C LEU A 157 0.47 -6.64 -5.17
N LYS A 158 0.18 -6.17 -6.38
CA LYS A 158 0.65 -4.89 -6.90
C LYS A 158 -0.55 -4.00 -7.21
N GLU A 159 -0.50 -2.78 -6.70
CA GLU A 159 -1.39 -1.71 -7.12
C GLU A 159 -0.72 -0.95 -8.28
N TYR A 160 -1.51 -0.63 -9.30
CA TYR A 160 -1.11 0.25 -10.40
C TYR A 160 -2.35 0.94 -10.99
N GLN A 161 -2.33 2.28 -11.03
CA GLN A 161 -3.42 3.11 -11.56
C GLN A 161 -4.79 2.77 -10.96
N ASN A 162 -4.86 2.69 -9.63
CA ASN A 162 -6.06 2.36 -8.84
C ASN A 162 -6.63 0.97 -9.12
N ARG A 163 -5.80 0.05 -9.63
CA ARG A 163 -6.18 -1.34 -9.89
C ARG A 163 -5.20 -2.29 -9.23
N TRP A 164 -5.74 -3.38 -8.72
CA TRP A 164 -4.97 -4.39 -8.00
C TRP A 164 -4.73 -5.62 -8.87
N TYR A 165 -3.52 -6.16 -8.76
CA TYR A 165 -3.08 -7.31 -9.51
C TYR A 165 -2.40 -8.32 -8.61
N VAL A 166 -2.76 -9.60 -8.75
CA VAL A 166 -2.00 -10.70 -8.16
C VAL A 166 -0.94 -11.15 -9.15
N VAL A 167 0.29 -11.27 -8.67
CA VAL A 167 1.46 -11.74 -9.41
C VAL A 167 1.90 -13.08 -8.83
N GLY A 168 2.09 -14.08 -9.69
CA GLY A 168 2.46 -15.40 -9.25
C GLY A 168 2.91 -16.32 -10.37
N LEU A 169 3.33 -17.53 -10.00
CA LEU A 169 3.81 -18.56 -10.93
C LEU A 169 2.69 -19.54 -11.27
N ILE A 170 2.59 -19.92 -12.54
CA ILE A 170 1.68 -20.95 -13.03
C ILE A 170 2.48 -22.23 -13.30
N GLY A 171 2.02 -23.35 -12.73
CA GLY A 171 2.70 -24.64 -12.89
C GLY A 171 4.12 -24.63 -12.31
N ASN A 172 5.06 -25.21 -13.05
CA ASN A 172 6.47 -25.33 -12.65
C ASN A 172 7.40 -24.39 -13.42
N LEU A 173 6.86 -23.55 -14.30
CA LEU A 173 7.63 -22.55 -15.01
C LEU A 173 8.02 -21.43 -14.03
N ARG A 174 9.26 -20.95 -14.11
CA ARG A 174 9.79 -19.83 -13.32
C ARG A 174 9.42 -18.48 -13.95
N GLU A 175 8.21 -18.39 -14.51
CA GLU A 175 7.75 -17.20 -15.20
C GLU A 175 6.54 -16.63 -14.47
N PHE A 176 6.69 -15.40 -13.96
CA PHE A 176 5.59 -14.70 -13.33
C PHE A 176 4.50 -14.33 -14.34
N ARG A 177 3.27 -14.31 -13.85
CA ARG A 177 2.07 -13.86 -14.54
C ARG A 177 1.30 -12.92 -13.65
N THR A 178 0.68 -11.92 -14.27
CA THR A 178 -0.03 -10.83 -13.59
C THR A 178 -1.51 -10.91 -13.95
N PHE A 179 -2.37 -10.95 -12.94
CA PHE A 179 -3.83 -11.05 -13.10
C PHE A 179 -4.51 -9.92 -12.35
N GLY A 180 -5.39 -9.17 -13.02
CA GLY A 180 -6.17 -8.12 -12.35
C GLY A 180 -7.26 -8.74 -11.51
N ILE A 181 -7.34 -8.37 -10.24
CA ILE A 181 -8.24 -9.03 -9.29
C ILE A 181 -9.71 -8.65 -9.53
N ASP A 182 -9.95 -7.56 -10.26
CA ASP A 182 -11.26 -7.11 -10.74
C ASP A 182 -11.89 -8.06 -11.79
N ARG A 183 -11.09 -8.99 -12.30
CA ARG A 183 -11.48 -10.01 -13.30
C ARG A 183 -11.38 -11.44 -12.78
N ILE A 184 -11.16 -11.59 -11.48
CA ILE A 184 -11.13 -12.89 -10.81
C ILE A 184 -12.54 -13.28 -10.39
N GLU A 185 -12.94 -14.49 -10.75
CA GLU A 185 -14.17 -15.15 -10.33
C GLU A 185 -13.83 -16.50 -9.67
N ASP A 186 -14.68 -16.97 -8.75
CA ASP A 186 -14.52 -18.25 -8.04
C ASP A 186 -13.14 -18.44 -7.39
N LEU A 187 -12.65 -17.40 -6.70
CA LEU A 187 -11.37 -17.47 -6.00
C LEU A 187 -11.43 -18.47 -4.85
N GLU A 188 -10.56 -19.46 -4.91
CA GLU A 188 -10.40 -20.48 -3.88
C GLU A 188 -8.96 -20.50 -3.37
N VAL A 189 -8.78 -20.31 -2.07
CA VAL A 189 -7.48 -20.53 -1.40
C VAL A 189 -7.36 -22.00 -1.05
N LYS A 190 -6.34 -22.64 -1.61
CA LYS A 190 -6.18 -24.09 -1.55
C LYS A 190 -5.48 -24.53 -0.25
N PRO A 191 -5.73 -25.76 0.23
CA PRO A 191 -5.02 -26.32 1.36
C PRO A 191 -3.53 -26.51 1.07
N GLU A 192 -3.17 -26.79 -0.18
CA GLU A 192 -1.80 -27.04 -0.61
C GLU A 192 -0.93 -25.77 -0.55
N THR A 193 0.22 -25.91 0.10
CA THR A 193 1.26 -24.88 0.12
C THR A 193 2.23 -25.06 -1.06
N PHE A 194 3.07 -24.05 -1.28
CA PHE A 194 4.22 -24.15 -2.17
C PHE A 194 5.46 -23.59 -1.49
N LYS A 195 6.64 -24.08 -1.90
CA LYS A 195 7.91 -23.52 -1.44
C LYS A 195 8.17 -22.21 -2.18
N VAL A 196 8.28 -21.12 -1.43
CA VAL A 196 8.71 -19.82 -1.96
C VAL A 196 10.17 -19.93 -2.38
N ASP A 197 10.47 -19.59 -3.62
CA ASP A 197 11.85 -19.44 -4.08
C ASP A 197 12.29 -18.00 -3.82
N HIS A 198 13.06 -17.78 -2.76
CA HIS A 198 13.54 -16.44 -2.39
C HIS A 198 14.49 -15.81 -3.42
N LYS A 199 14.98 -16.59 -4.41
CA LYS A 199 15.72 -16.04 -5.55
C LYS A 199 14.81 -15.44 -6.61
N LEU A 200 13.50 -15.69 -6.53
CA LEU A 200 12.49 -15.15 -7.43
C LEU A 200 11.68 -14.08 -6.69
N ASN A 201 12.08 -12.83 -6.86
CA ASN A 201 11.34 -11.69 -6.34
C ASN A 201 10.62 -10.96 -7.49
N PRO A 202 9.27 -10.99 -7.57
CA PRO A 202 8.56 -10.29 -8.63
C PRO A 202 8.70 -8.76 -8.54
N ILE A 203 9.07 -8.21 -7.37
CA ILE A 203 9.31 -6.77 -7.20
C ILE A 203 10.43 -6.29 -8.14
N ASP A 204 11.51 -7.07 -8.25
CA ASP A 204 12.67 -6.77 -9.10
C ASP A 204 12.28 -6.60 -10.58
N MET A 205 11.24 -7.31 -11.02
CA MET A 205 10.73 -7.20 -12.39
C MET A 205 10.00 -5.88 -12.66
N PHE A 206 9.39 -5.30 -11.62
CA PHE A 206 8.68 -4.03 -11.71
C PHE A 206 9.58 -2.83 -11.46
N GLU A 207 10.72 -3.01 -10.79
CA GLU A 207 11.68 -1.94 -10.48
C GLU A 207 12.23 -1.24 -11.73
N LYS A 208 12.18 -1.90 -12.89
CA LYS A 208 12.68 -1.35 -14.17
C LYS A 208 11.59 -1.26 -15.24
N THR A 209 10.33 -1.28 -14.82
CA THR A 209 9.19 -1.34 -15.73
C THR A 209 8.20 -0.23 -15.40
N ILE A 210 7.86 0.57 -16.41
CA ILE A 210 6.68 1.43 -16.34
C ILE A 210 5.45 0.57 -16.67
N GLY A 211 4.60 0.34 -15.67
CA GLY A 211 3.37 -0.42 -15.82
C GLY A 211 3.42 -1.84 -15.30
N LEU A 212 2.65 -2.73 -15.94
CA LEU A 212 2.40 -4.10 -15.48
C LEU A 212 2.93 -5.17 -16.44
N VAL A 213 3.34 -4.77 -17.64
CA VAL A 213 3.91 -5.63 -18.67
C VAL A 213 5.42 -5.48 -18.59
N TYR A 214 6.07 -6.49 -18.02
CA TYR A 214 7.52 -6.63 -18.06
C TYR A 214 7.91 -7.67 -19.09
N SER A 215 9.16 -7.61 -19.54
CA SER A 215 9.75 -8.62 -20.42
C SER A 215 11.09 -9.09 -19.82
N TYR A 216 11.49 -10.32 -20.14
CA TYR A 216 12.83 -10.82 -19.82
C TYR A 216 13.87 -10.39 -20.87
N ASN A 217 13.53 -9.42 -21.73
CA ASN A 217 14.44 -8.91 -22.75
C ASN A 217 15.53 -8.03 -22.12
N THR A 218 16.59 -7.78 -22.89
CA THR A 218 17.68 -6.88 -22.48
C THR A 218 17.16 -5.47 -22.25
N LEU A 219 17.43 -4.92 -21.05
CA LEU A 219 17.13 -3.52 -20.70
C LEU A 219 17.73 -2.56 -21.73
N GLN A 220 16.97 -1.52 -22.08
CA GLN A 220 17.37 -0.49 -23.05
C GLN A 220 17.35 0.88 -22.39
N ASN A 221 18.34 1.72 -22.73
CA ASN A 221 18.33 3.12 -22.33
C ASN A 221 17.39 3.91 -23.26
N VAL A 222 16.43 4.61 -22.67
CA VAL A 222 15.46 5.44 -23.39
C VAL A 222 15.65 6.90 -22.99
N ILE A 223 15.87 7.77 -23.96
CA ILE A 223 15.96 9.23 -23.74
C ILE A 223 14.61 9.84 -24.12
N LEU A 224 13.94 10.44 -23.14
CA LEU A 224 12.67 11.15 -23.34
C LEU A 224 12.95 12.65 -23.47
N SER A 225 12.35 13.29 -24.47
CA SER A 225 12.39 14.74 -24.67
C SER A 225 11.02 15.34 -24.36
N PHE A 226 11.01 16.46 -23.62
CA PHE A 226 9.79 17.15 -23.21
C PHE A 226 9.93 18.65 -23.48
N THR A 227 8.81 19.30 -23.79
CA THR A 227 8.77 20.78 -23.79
C THR A 227 9.07 21.33 -22.38
N PRO A 228 9.49 22.60 -22.24
CA PRO A 228 9.74 23.19 -20.92
C PRO A 228 8.56 23.08 -19.94
N THR A 229 7.32 23.17 -20.45
CA THR A 229 6.10 23.04 -19.66
C THR A 229 5.87 21.60 -19.21
N GLN A 230 5.94 20.61 -20.12
CA GLN A 230 5.81 19.19 -19.77
C GLN A 230 6.92 18.74 -18.80
N GLY A 231 8.13 19.27 -18.97
CA GLY A 231 9.24 18.99 -18.07
C GLY A 231 8.97 19.40 -16.62
N LYS A 232 8.15 20.44 -16.36
CA LYS A 232 7.73 20.79 -15.01
C LYS A 232 6.86 19.69 -14.39
N TYR A 233 5.89 19.18 -15.14
CA TYR A 233 4.99 18.11 -14.68
C TYR A 233 5.74 16.80 -14.42
N ILE A 234 6.63 16.38 -15.33
CA ILE A 234 7.42 15.15 -15.16
C ILE A 234 8.37 15.25 -13.98
N LYS A 235 8.89 16.44 -13.67
CA LYS A 235 9.74 16.63 -12.47
C LYS A 235 8.95 16.54 -11.16
N THR A 236 7.69 16.96 -11.15
CA THR A 236 6.83 16.86 -9.95
C THR A 236 6.18 15.49 -9.79
N LEU A 237 5.99 14.76 -10.89
CA LEU A 237 5.46 13.40 -10.90
C LEU A 237 6.24 12.56 -11.92
N PRO A 238 7.42 12.02 -11.52
CA PRO A 238 8.24 11.18 -12.39
C PRO A 238 7.46 9.94 -12.88
N LEU A 239 7.69 9.57 -14.14
CA LEU A 239 7.08 8.36 -14.73
C LEU A 239 7.62 7.07 -14.10
N HIS A 240 8.84 7.14 -13.55
CA HIS A 240 9.58 6.04 -12.97
C HIS A 240 10.63 6.60 -11.99
N THR A 241 11.13 5.76 -11.10
CA THR A 241 12.14 6.14 -10.09
C THR A 241 13.56 6.26 -10.66
N SER A 242 13.81 5.69 -11.84
CA SER A 242 15.11 5.70 -12.55
C SER A 242 15.42 7.04 -13.22
#